data_AF-A0A1I4BJI4-F1
#
_entry.id   AF-A0A1I4BJI4-F1
#
_cell.length_a   1.000
_cell.length_b   1.000
_cell.length_c   1.000
_cell.angle_alpha   90.00
_cell.angle_beta   90.00
_cell.angle_gamma   90.00
#
_symmetry.space_group_name_H-M   'P 1'
#
loop_
_entity.id
_entity.type
_entity.pdbx_description
1 polymer ?
#
loop_
_entity_poly.entity_id
_entity_poly.type
_entity_poly.pdbx_seq_one_letter_code
_entity_poly.pdbx_strand_id
1 'polypeptide(L)'
;MRERAGRRRSGGGPARGLDRELWAFADPRFWTGELADALTAADQTIGPDGRPIDVDDPLAEMLSRHGPGSPQARVHHLRAPVVRAAVAETERRLRAVGLTSASR
;
A
#
# COMPACT_ATOMS: atom_id res chain seq x y z
N MET A 1 -13.67 -5.83 -34.34
CA MET A 1 -13.49 -5.06 -33.09
C MET A 1 -13.75 -5.99 -31.91
N ARG A 2 -12.72 -6.62 -31.35
CA ARG A 2 -12.81 -7.42 -30.12
C ARG A 2 -11.72 -6.93 -29.18
N GLU A 3 -12.18 -6.29 -28.11
CA GLU A 3 -11.38 -5.65 -27.08
C GLU A 3 -10.56 -6.71 -26.32
N ARG A 4 -9.26 -6.46 -26.18
CA ARG A 4 -8.35 -7.35 -25.46
C ARG A 4 -8.64 -7.21 -23.97
N ALA A 5 -9.13 -8.29 -23.36
CA ALA A 5 -9.25 -8.45 -21.93
C ALA A 5 -7.88 -8.20 -21.25
N GLY A 6 -7.71 -7.01 -20.70
CA GLY A 6 -6.61 -6.68 -19.81
C GLY A 6 -6.71 -7.55 -18.56
N ARG A 7 -5.63 -8.26 -18.25
CA ARG A 7 -5.47 -9.08 -17.04
C ARG A 7 -5.86 -8.25 -15.82
N ARG A 8 -7.01 -8.58 -15.23
CA ARG A 8 -7.58 -7.92 -14.05
C ARG A 8 -6.75 -8.35 -12.84
N ARG A 9 -5.88 -7.46 -12.34
CA ARG A 9 -5.24 -7.66 -11.04
C ARG A 9 -6.24 -7.25 -9.97
N SER A 10 -6.80 -8.24 -9.28
CA SER A 10 -7.65 -8.05 -8.11
C SER A 10 -6.84 -7.45 -6.97
N GLY A 11 -7.10 -6.19 -6.62
CA GLY A 11 -6.64 -5.62 -5.35
C GLY A 11 -7.47 -6.19 -4.21
N GLY A 12 -6.82 -6.81 -3.20
CA GLY A 12 -7.30 -7.04 -1.81
C GLY A 12 -8.60 -7.80 -1.52
N GLY A 13 -9.68 -7.56 -2.28
CA GLY A 13 -11.03 -8.11 -2.13
C GLY A 13 -11.16 -9.64 -2.08
N PRO A 14 -10.37 -10.45 -2.82
CA PRO A 14 -10.61 -11.90 -2.86
C PRO A 14 -10.30 -12.61 -1.54
N ALA A 15 -9.50 -12.00 -0.65
CA ALA A 15 -9.19 -12.60 0.65
C ALA A 15 -10.41 -12.64 1.60
N ARG A 16 -11.41 -11.77 1.37
CA ARG A 16 -12.64 -11.68 2.19
C ARG A 16 -13.93 -11.86 1.38
N GLY A 17 -13.85 -12.05 0.06
CA GLY A 17 -15.01 -12.24 -0.81
C GLY A 17 -15.85 -10.97 -1.01
N LEU A 18 -15.26 -9.79 -0.86
CA LEU A 18 -15.94 -8.49 -0.94
C LEU A 18 -15.79 -7.81 -2.32
N ASP A 19 -15.47 -8.59 -3.35
CA ASP A 19 -15.13 -8.04 -4.68
C ASP A 19 -16.30 -7.25 -5.30
N ARG A 20 -17.54 -7.68 -5.04
CA ARG A 20 -18.74 -7.01 -5.56
C ARG A 20 -18.97 -5.67 -4.86
N GLU A 21 -18.84 -5.64 -3.54
CA GLU A 21 -19.03 -4.47 -2.71
C GLU A 21 -17.94 -3.42 -2.98
N LEU A 22 -16.70 -3.88 -3.18
CA LEU A 22 -15.56 -3.01 -3.48
C LEU A 22 -15.56 -2.49 -4.92
N TRP A 23 -16.39 -3.01 -5.81
CA TRP A 23 -16.44 -2.58 -7.22
C TRP A 23 -16.75 -1.09 -7.37
N ALA A 24 -17.58 -0.52 -6.48
CA ALA A 24 -17.87 0.91 -6.47
C ALA A 24 -16.63 1.80 -6.26
N PHE A 25 -15.55 1.24 -5.70
CA PHE A 25 -14.28 1.90 -5.42
C PHE A 25 -13.14 1.43 -6.33
N ALA A 26 -13.45 0.69 -7.41
CA ALA A 26 -12.44 0.10 -8.29
C ALA A 26 -11.71 1.13 -9.18
N ASP A 27 -12.14 2.40 -9.19
CA ASP A 27 -11.48 3.45 -9.96
C ASP A 27 -10.01 3.59 -9.51
N PRO A 28 -9.04 3.36 -10.43
CA PRO A 28 -7.62 3.41 -10.09
C PRO A 28 -7.16 4.74 -9.52
N ARG A 29 -7.88 5.84 -9.80
CA ARG A 29 -7.53 7.18 -9.29
C ARG A 29 -7.52 7.26 -7.76
N PHE A 30 -8.20 6.35 -7.06
CA PHE A 30 -8.24 6.32 -5.59
C PHE A 30 -7.04 5.63 -4.95
N TRP A 31 -6.29 4.80 -5.68
CA TRP A 31 -5.21 3.98 -5.12
C TRP A 31 -3.95 3.93 -6.00
N THR A 32 -3.86 4.82 -6.99
CA THR A 32 -2.67 4.99 -7.84
C THR A 32 -2.27 6.45 -7.98
N GLY A 33 -1.00 6.70 -8.28
CA GLY A 33 -0.47 8.04 -8.51
C GLY A 33 0.10 8.71 -7.26
N GLU A 34 0.60 9.93 -7.44
CA GLU A 34 1.47 10.59 -6.46
C GLU A 34 0.79 10.85 -5.11
N LEU A 35 -0.50 11.20 -5.13
CA LEU A 35 -1.27 11.40 -3.90
C LEU A 35 -1.47 10.09 -3.13
N ALA A 36 -1.78 9.00 -3.84
CA ALA A 36 -1.94 7.69 -3.21
C ALA A 36 -0.62 7.17 -2.63
N ASP A 37 0.49 7.38 -3.34
CA ASP A 37 1.83 7.06 -2.86
C ASP A 37 2.14 7.84 -1.57
N ALA A 38 1.89 9.16 -1.57
CA ALA A 38 2.18 10.04 -0.44
C ALA A 38 1.37 9.68 0.80
N LEU A 39 0.06 9.42 0.65
CA LEU A 39 -0.80 8.99 1.75
C LEU A 39 -0.38 7.61 2.28
N THR A 40 -0.04 6.68 1.40
CA THR A 40 0.46 5.35 1.79
C THR A 40 1.79 5.47 2.54
N ALA A 41 2.70 6.31 2.06
CA ALA A 41 3.98 6.54 2.72
C ALA A 41 3.78 7.14 4.11
N ALA A 42 2.95 8.18 4.24
CA ALA A 42 2.64 8.78 5.53
C ALA A 42 2.05 7.78 6.53
N ASP A 43 1.07 6.97 6.11
CA ASP A 43 0.43 5.95 6.95
C ASP A 43 1.40 4.84 7.40
N GLN A 44 2.36 4.47 6.55
CA GLN A 44 3.24 3.33 6.80
C GLN A 44 4.60 3.71 7.39
N THR A 45 4.91 5.00 7.55
CA THR A 45 6.22 5.48 8.06
C THR A 45 6.11 6.44 9.24
N ILE A 46 4.90 6.69 9.75
CA ILE A 46 4.68 7.54 10.93
C ILE A 46 4.01 6.71 12.03
N GLY A 47 4.68 6.61 13.17
CA GLY A 47 4.19 5.94 14.36
C GLY A 47 3.07 6.70 15.08
N PRO A 48 2.40 6.07 16.06
CA PRO A 48 1.28 6.66 16.79
C PRO A 48 1.65 7.91 17.62
N ASP A 49 2.94 8.09 17.94
CA ASP A 49 3.47 9.27 18.60
C ASP A 49 3.87 10.39 17.61
N GLY A 50 3.56 10.20 16.33
CA GLY A 50 3.90 11.12 15.24
C GLY A 50 5.37 11.05 14.82
N ARG A 51 6.15 10.08 15.34
CA ARG A 51 7.56 9.94 14.98
C ARG A 51 7.75 9.05 13.75
N PRO A 52 8.80 9.28 12.97
CA PRO A 52 9.13 8.41 11.85
C PRO A 52 9.51 7.01 12.30
N ILE A 53 9.13 6.02 11.51
CA ILE A 53 9.48 4.60 11.67
C ILE A 53 9.90 4.02 10.32
N ASP A 54 10.61 2.90 10.35
CA ASP A 54 10.92 2.13 9.15
C ASP A 54 9.63 1.49 8.62
N VAL A 55 9.44 1.44 7.30
CA VAL A 55 8.26 0.84 6.66
C VAL A 55 8.12 -0.67 6.94
N ASP A 56 9.23 -1.37 7.18
CA ASP A 56 9.22 -2.80 7.44
C ASP A 56 8.76 -3.14 8.86
N ASP A 57 8.92 -2.23 9.82
CA ASP A 57 8.46 -2.40 11.21
C ASP A 57 6.93 -2.62 11.30
N PRO A 58 6.06 -1.72 10.82
CA PRO A 58 4.61 -1.91 10.88
C PRO A 58 4.15 -3.06 9.98
N LEU A 59 4.87 -3.37 8.90
CA LEU A 59 4.60 -4.54 8.06
C LEU A 59 4.82 -5.86 8.83
N ALA A 60 5.92 -5.96 9.58
CA ALA A 60 6.22 -7.11 10.41
C ALA A 60 5.29 -7.19 11.63
N GLU A 61 5.03 -6.06 12.29
CA GLU A 61 4.13 -5.97 13.44
C GLU A 61 2.71 -6.42 13.07
N MET A 62 2.20 -5.96 11.93
CA MET A 62 0.89 -6.35 11.43
C MET A 62 0.77 -7.86 11.22
N LEU A 63 1.82 -8.53 10.71
CA LEU A 63 1.85 -9.98 10.58
C LEU A 63 1.88 -10.68 11.95
N SER A 64 2.71 -10.19 12.87
CA SER A 64 2.81 -10.70 14.24
C SER A 64 1.46 -10.65 14.97
N ARG A 65 0.76 -9.51 14.87
CA ARG A 65 -0.53 -9.27 15.54
C ARG A 65 -1.66 -10.16 15.05
N HIS A 66 -1.69 -10.48 13.75
CA HIS A 66 -2.82 -11.22 13.15
C HIS A 66 -2.53 -12.70 12.92
N GLY A 67 -1.26 -13.10 12.93
CA GLY A 67 -0.84 -14.48 12.69
C GLY A 67 -0.94 -14.95 11.23
N PRO A 68 -0.35 -16.12 10.93
CA PRO A 68 -0.14 -16.60 9.55
C PRO A 68 -1.42 -17.02 8.81
N GLY A 69 -2.49 -17.38 9.53
CA GLY A 69 -3.78 -17.72 8.92
C GLY A 69 -4.65 -16.52 8.53
N SER A 70 -4.23 -15.31 8.88
CA SER A 70 -5.04 -14.12 8.68
C SER A 70 -5.18 -13.74 7.20
N PRO A 71 -6.28 -13.05 6.81
CA PRO A 71 -6.36 -12.43 5.49
C PRO A 71 -5.17 -11.52 5.18
N GLN A 72 -4.63 -10.84 6.20
CA GLN A 72 -3.47 -9.96 6.06
C GLN A 72 -2.21 -10.73 5.66
N ALA A 73 -1.93 -11.85 6.34
CA ALA A 73 -0.81 -12.73 5.99
C ALA A 73 -0.95 -13.30 4.57
N ARG A 74 -2.17 -13.73 4.19
CA ARG A 74 -2.44 -14.28 2.85
C ARG A 74 -2.13 -13.30 1.72
N VAL A 75 -2.43 -12.02 1.90
CA VAL A 75 -2.21 -10.99 0.86
C VAL A 75 -0.89 -10.23 1.02
N HIS A 76 -0.10 -10.50 2.06
CA HIS A 76 1.11 -9.74 2.37
C HIS A 76 2.10 -9.71 1.20
N HIS A 77 2.27 -10.84 0.51
CA HIS A 77 3.14 -10.95 -0.68
C HIS A 77 2.73 -10.03 -1.84
N LEU A 78 1.47 -9.58 -1.89
CA LEU A 78 0.97 -8.59 -2.85
C LEU A 78 1.04 -7.17 -2.27
N ARG A 79 0.71 -7.00 -0.99
CA ARG A 79 0.62 -5.69 -0.32
C ARG A 79 2.00 -5.07 -0.06
N ALA A 80 2.93 -5.84 0.51
CA ALA A 80 4.21 -5.29 0.97
C ALA A 80 5.05 -4.65 -0.17
N PRO A 81 5.15 -5.25 -1.37
CA PRO A 81 5.85 -4.60 -2.48
C PRO A 81 5.24 -3.26 -2.90
N VAL A 82 3.90 -3.15 -2.89
CA VAL A 82 3.20 -1.91 -3.26
C VAL A 82 3.47 -0.81 -2.23
N VAL A 83 3.40 -1.16 -0.93
CA VAL A 83 3.70 -0.22 0.16
C VAL A 83 5.14 0.29 0.07
N ARG A 84 6.11 -0.61 -0.10
CA ARG A 84 7.53 -0.22 -0.22
C ARG A 84 7.78 0.67 -1.45
N ALA A 85 7.14 0.35 -2.58
CA ALA A 85 7.24 1.17 -3.78
C ALA A 85 6.67 2.58 -3.57
N ALA A 86 5.51 2.70 -2.93
CA ALA A 86 4.90 3.98 -2.61
C ALA A 86 5.77 4.86 -1.69
N VAL A 87 6.40 4.25 -0.67
CA VAL A 87 7.38 4.93 0.20
C VAL A 87 8.58 5.41 -0.61
N ALA A 88 9.23 4.52 -1.34
CA ALA A 88 10.42 4.86 -2.12
C ALA A 88 10.17 5.97 -3.15
N GLU A 89 9.01 5.94 -3.80
CA GLU A 89 8.65 6.89 -4.85
C GLU A 89 8.26 8.25 -4.24
N THR A 90 7.58 8.28 -3.10
CA THR A 90 7.36 9.50 -2.31
C THR A 90 8.68 10.14 -1.88
N GLU A 91 9.59 9.36 -1.32
CA GLU A 91 10.89 9.89 -0.91
C GLU A 91 11.72 10.41 -2.07
N ARG A 92 11.68 9.72 -3.21
CA ARG A 92 12.34 10.17 -4.45
C ARG A 92 11.82 11.54 -4.86
N ARG A 93 10.51 11.77 -4.82
CA ARG A 93 9.88 13.07 -5.14
C ARG A 93 10.25 14.14 -4.13
N LEU A 94 10.25 13.84 -2.83
CA LEU A 94 10.68 14.80 -1.79
C LEU A 94 12.12 15.24 -2.01
N ARG A 95 13.03 14.28 -2.25
CA ARG A 95 14.45 14.58 -2.55
C ARG A 95 14.60 15.46 -3.79
N ALA A 96 13.78 15.25 -4.82
CA ALA A 96 13.82 16.05 -6.04
C ALA A 96 13.47 17.54 -5.82
N VAL A 97 12.72 17.86 -4.76
CA VAL A 97 12.37 19.24 -4.37
C VAL A 97 13.18 19.75 -3.16
N GLY A 98 14.25 19.04 -2.77
CA GLY A 98 15.12 19.44 -1.66
C GLY A 98 14.55 19.17 -0.27
N LEU A 99 13.48 18.38 -0.17
CA LEU A 99 12.90 17.92 1.10
C LEU A 99 13.40 16.52 1.42
N THR A 100 13.57 16.23 2.71
CA THR A 100 13.82 14.86 3.19
C THR A 100 12.56 14.34 3.86
N SER A 101 12.19 13.09 3.57
CA SER A 101 11.26 12.36 4.44
C SER A 101 11.94 12.16 5.80
N ALA A 102 11.14 12.12 6.86
CA ALA A 102 11.66 11.98 8.21
C ALA A 102 12.04 10.52 8.56
N SER A 103 11.73 9.55 7.68
CA SER A 103 12.08 8.13 7.85
C SER A 103 13.58 7.95 7.62
N ARG A 104 14.29 7.41 8.62
CA ARG A 104 15.72 7.11 8.54
C ARG A 104 16.05 5.91 9.41
#